data_AF-A0A373VU25-F1
#
_entry.id   AF-A0A373VU25-F1
#
_cell.length_a   1.000
_cell.length_b   1.000
_cell.length_c   1.000
_cell.angle_alpha   90.00
_cell.angle_beta   90.00
_cell.angle_gamma   90.00
#
_symmetry.space_group_name_H-M   'P 1'
#
loop_
_entity.id
_entity.type
_entity.pdbx_description
1 polymer ?
#
loop_
_entity_poly.entity_id
_entity_poly.type
_entity_poly.pdbx_seq_one_letter_code
_entity_poly.pdbx_strand_id
1 'polypeptide(L)'
;MFGYVVVNKPELKFREFDVYRAYYCGLCHSLSKRHGLSGQLTLSYDMTFLVILLSSLYEPEHNVTSKRCVVHPLRRQNIISSEFTDYVADMNVILSYFKCLDDWHDDRSVLKLAYSKLLKKGSIGKNLNNVHATSDSTDDGSVAATQPSAVDDGSVAATQPNSDSNNQNSYFTDDSGHLHISPDYSYKNKIEAISSLLDELGTREKMNETNVDVVAGLFGKIMQILFVPFDDIYAKGLGRMGFYLGKFIYIMDAFDDVEEDVKKGRYNVFSNCYTDPDFETHVKDMLTMMMAECSDAFEMLPAVDNADILRNILYSGVWNSYERRVSKNLENK
;
A
#
# COMPACT_ATOMS: atom_id res chain seq x y z
N MET A 1 7.70 3.84 6.36
CA MET A 1 8.47 3.60 5.11
C MET A 1 7.57 3.01 4.00
N PHE A 2 8.13 2.65 2.83
CA PHE A 2 7.58 1.73 1.79
C PHE A 2 8.79 1.14 1.03
N GLY A 3 8.69 -0.11 0.57
CA GLY A 3 9.79 -0.78 -0.16
C GLY A 3 10.35 -2.02 0.51
N TYR A 4 9.52 -2.74 1.27
CA TYR A 4 9.85 -4.06 1.81
C TYR A 4 9.59 -5.19 0.81
N VAL A 5 8.71 -4.95 -0.16
CA VAL A 5 8.31 -5.93 -1.16
C VAL A 5 9.27 -5.85 -2.35
N VAL A 6 10.49 -6.35 -2.14
CA VAL A 6 11.59 -6.31 -3.11
C VAL A 6 11.88 -7.70 -3.67
N VAL A 7 12.59 -7.76 -4.80
CA VAL A 7 13.07 -9.03 -5.38
C VAL A 7 14.33 -9.54 -4.65
N ASN A 8 14.45 -10.86 -4.47
CA ASN A 8 15.73 -11.50 -4.18
C ASN A 8 16.51 -11.69 -5.49
N LYS A 9 17.32 -10.69 -5.86
CA LYS A 9 18.06 -10.66 -7.14
C LYS A 9 18.92 -11.91 -7.43
N PRO A 10 19.71 -12.45 -6.47
CA PRO A 10 20.41 -13.72 -6.64
C PRO A 10 19.56 -14.90 -7.13
N GLU A 11 18.25 -14.89 -6.87
CA GLU A 11 17.33 -15.98 -7.18
C GLU A 11 16.46 -15.72 -8.43
N LEU A 12 16.67 -14.61 -9.16
CA LEU A 12 15.98 -14.34 -10.43
C LEU A 12 16.82 -14.75 -11.64
N LYS A 13 16.17 -15.30 -12.67
CA LYS A 13 16.77 -15.40 -14.00
C LYS A 13 16.97 -13.99 -14.58
N PHE A 14 18.00 -13.80 -15.41
CA PHE A 14 18.27 -12.51 -16.05
C PHE A 14 17.05 -11.95 -16.83
N ARG A 15 16.32 -12.83 -17.53
CA ARG A 15 15.09 -12.45 -18.26
C ARG A 15 14.01 -11.92 -17.31
N GLU A 16 13.78 -12.60 -16.19
CA GLU A 16 12.80 -12.19 -15.17
C GLU A 16 13.18 -10.84 -14.56
N PHE A 17 14.47 -10.64 -14.28
CA PHE A 17 14.97 -9.37 -13.76
C PHE A 17 14.79 -8.21 -14.75
N ASP A 18 15.01 -8.45 -16.05
CA ASP A 18 14.76 -7.45 -17.09
C ASP A 18 13.26 -7.11 -17.22
N VAL A 19 12.37 -8.09 -17.09
CA VAL A 19 10.91 -7.89 -17.08
C VAL A 19 10.48 -7.10 -15.84
N TYR A 20 10.93 -7.48 -14.66
CA TYR A 20 10.69 -6.75 -13.41
C TYR A 20 11.12 -5.28 -13.53
N ARG A 21 12.33 -5.03 -14.05
CA ARG A 21 12.84 -3.67 -14.27
C ARG A 21 11.97 -2.90 -15.27
N ALA A 22 11.44 -3.58 -16.30
CA ALA A 22 10.58 -2.94 -17.28
C ALA A 22 9.23 -2.49 -16.70
N TYR A 23 8.61 -3.28 -15.81
CA TYR A 23 7.42 -2.85 -15.04
C TYR A 23 7.73 -1.71 -14.07
N TYR A 24 8.88 -1.77 -13.36
CA TYR A 24 9.33 -0.68 -12.49
C TYR A 24 9.50 0.64 -13.26
N CYS A 25 10.13 0.59 -14.43
CA CYS A 25 10.23 1.75 -15.32
C CYS A 25 8.87 2.18 -15.90
N GLY A 26 7.96 1.24 -16.14
CA GLY A 26 6.54 1.45 -16.44
C GLY A 26 5.87 2.36 -15.42
N LEU A 27 5.87 1.93 -14.16
CA LEU A 27 5.28 2.67 -13.05
C LEU A 27 5.93 4.05 -12.88
N CYS A 28 7.27 4.12 -12.92
CA CYS A 28 8.00 5.39 -12.85
C CYS A 28 7.57 6.38 -13.94
N HIS A 29 7.38 5.89 -15.17
CA HIS A 29 6.95 6.72 -16.28
C HIS A 29 5.49 7.12 -16.17
N SER A 30 4.60 6.22 -15.75
CA SER A 30 3.19 6.52 -15.53
C SER A 30 3.02 7.59 -14.43
N LEU A 31 3.71 7.45 -13.30
CA LEU A 31 3.75 8.46 -12.24
C LEU A 31 4.19 9.84 -12.77
N SER A 32 5.25 9.88 -13.58
CA SER A 32 5.74 11.12 -14.19
C SER A 32 4.72 11.72 -15.16
N LYS A 33 4.11 10.90 -16.01
CA LYS A 33 3.13 11.33 -17.03
C LYS A 33 1.84 11.87 -16.39
N ARG A 34 1.35 11.22 -15.33
CA ARG A 34 0.05 11.51 -14.70
C ARG A 34 0.14 12.54 -13.56
N HIS A 35 1.25 12.55 -12.83
CA HIS A 35 1.42 13.34 -11.61
C HIS A 35 2.66 14.23 -11.61
N GLY A 36 3.39 14.27 -12.74
CA GLY A 36 4.60 15.08 -12.86
C GLY A 36 5.76 14.53 -12.04
N LEU A 37 6.80 15.36 -11.88
CA LEU A 37 8.01 14.99 -11.15
C LEU A 37 7.74 14.67 -9.68
N SER A 38 6.80 15.38 -9.03
CA SER A 38 6.44 15.13 -7.62
C SER A 38 5.90 13.72 -7.42
N GLY A 39 5.00 13.24 -8.29
CA GLY A 39 4.54 11.85 -8.22
C GLY A 39 5.60 10.84 -8.64
N GLN A 40 6.50 11.18 -9.57
CA GLN A 40 7.61 10.28 -9.92
C GLN A 40 8.53 9.98 -8.72
N LEU A 41 8.66 10.92 -7.79
CA LEU A 41 9.45 10.75 -6.57
C LEU A 41 8.80 9.81 -5.54
N THR A 42 7.52 9.45 -5.70
CA THR A 42 6.83 8.51 -4.81
C THR A 42 6.96 7.05 -5.25
N LEU A 43 7.75 6.76 -6.28
CA LEU A 43 7.95 5.42 -6.82
C LEU A 43 8.35 4.41 -5.73
N SER A 44 7.63 3.28 -5.64
CA SER A 44 7.87 2.25 -4.64
C SER A 44 7.90 0.84 -5.24
N TYR A 45 8.64 -0.05 -4.58
CA TYR A 45 8.70 -1.47 -4.96
C TYR A 45 7.39 -2.20 -4.66
N ASP A 46 6.70 -1.82 -3.56
CA ASP A 46 5.39 -2.38 -3.19
C ASP A 46 4.35 -2.15 -4.30
N MET A 47 4.35 -0.96 -4.91
CA MET A 47 3.47 -0.65 -6.03
C MET A 47 3.95 -1.29 -7.34
N THR A 48 5.25 -1.47 -7.52
CA THR A 48 5.76 -2.24 -8.67
C THR A 48 5.28 -3.70 -8.61
N PHE A 49 5.30 -4.30 -7.41
CA PHE A 49 4.75 -5.63 -7.19
C PHE A 49 3.25 -5.67 -7.55
N LEU A 50 2.46 -4.70 -7.09
CA LEU A 50 1.04 -4.63 -7.44
C LEU A 50 0.80 -4.48 -8.96
N VAL A 51 1.62 -3.70 -9.68
CA VAL A 51 1.54 -3.62 -11.15
C VAL A 51 1.75 -4.99 -11.78
N ILE A 52 2.77 -5.73 -11.35
CA ILE A 52 3.09 -7.06 -11.91
C ILE A 52 1.95 -8.04 -11.58
N LEU A 53 1.45 -8.02 -10.34
CA LEU A 53 0.35 -8.89 -9.90
C LEU A 53 -0.90 -8.66 -10.76
N LEU A 54 -1.36 -7.41 -10.87
CA LEU A 54 -2.57 -7.09 -11.64
C LEU A 54 -2.37 -7.37 -13.13
N SER A 55 -1.20 -7.06 -13.69
CA SER A 55 -0.89 -7.39 -15.09
C SER A 55 -0.91 -8.89 -15.35
N SER A 56 -0.45 -9.69 -14.39
CA SER A 56 -0.38 -11.16 -14.51
C SER A 56 -1.72 -11.84 -14.29
N LEU A 57 -2.64 -11.19 -13.59
CA LEU A 57 -3.97 -11.71 -13.28
C LEU A 57 -5.00 -11.33 -14.35
N TYR A 58 -4.94 -10.09 -14.84
CA TYR A 58 -5.91 -9.54 -15.78
C TYR A 58 -5.45 -9.56 -17.24
N GLU A 59 -4.18 -9.86 -17.49
CA GLU A 59 -3.59 -10.00 -18.83
C GLU A 59 -3.98 -8.86 -19.80
N PRO A 60 -3.81 -7.57 -19.41
CA PRO A 60 -4.18 -6.45 -20.26
C PRO A 60 -3.28 -6.35 -21.49
N GLU A 61 -3.73 -5.59 -22.50
CA GLU A 61 -2.82 -5.18 -23.57
C GLU A 61 -1.66 -4.33 -23.02
N HIS A 62 -0.43 -4.76 -23.35
CA HIS A 62 0.78 -4.09 -22.90
C HIS A 62 1.35 -3.13 -23.94
N ASN A 63 1.58 -1.90 -23.52
CA ASN A 63 2.41 -0.97 -24.27
C ASN A 63 3.88 -1.19 -23.89
N VAL A 64 4.66 -1.77 -24.81
CA VAL A 64 6.10 -2.02 -24.63
C VAL A 64 6.90 -0.98 -25.41
N THR A 65 7.66 -0.14 -24.70
CA THR A 65 8.50 0.90 -25.31
C THR A 65 9.91 0.89 -24.74
N SER A 66 10.82 1.63 -25.38
CA SER A 66 12.20 1.80 -24.91
C SER A 66 12.55 3.29 -24.83
N LYS A 67 12.87 3.78 -23.63
CA LYS A 67 13.18 5.21 -23.39
C LYS A 67 14.45 5.38 -22.57
N ARG A 68 15.13 6.52 -22.72
CA ARG A 68 16.17 6.96 -21.78
C ARG A 68 15.49 7.69 -20.62
N CYS A 69 15.96 7.49 -19.39
CA CYS A 69 15.46 8.21 -18.23
C CYS A 69 16.59 9.06 -17.61
N VAL A 70 16.22 10.07 -16.82
CA VAL A 70 17.18 10.99 -16.20
C VAL A 70 18.16 10.25 -15.26
N VAL A 71 17.70 9.20 -14.59
CA VAL A 71 18.52 8.34 -13.73
C VAL A 71 19.51 7.47 -14.53
N HIS A 72 19.16 7.10 -15.77
CA HIS A 72 19.97 6.24 -16.63
C HIS A 72 20.13 6.88 -18.02
N PRO A 73 20.82 8.04 -18.12
CA PRO A 73 20.87 8.80 -19.38
C PRO A 73 21.65 8.08 -20.48
N LEU A 74 22.55 7.18 -20.10
CA LEU A 74 23.43 6.45 -21.02
C LEU A 74 22.86 5.12 -21.51
N ARG A 75 21.78 4.59 -20.90
CA ARG A 75 21.20 3.29 -21.24
C ARG A 75 19.69 3.40 -21.43
N ARG A 76 19.19 2.93 -22.58
CA ARG A 76 17.75 2.81 -22.79
C ARG A 76 17.20 1.74 -21.84
N GLN A 77 16.07 2.05 -21.21
CA GLN A 77 15.31 1.14 -20.37
C GLN A 77 14.07 0.71 -21.16
N ASN A 78 13.76 -0.58 -21.10
CA ASN A 78 12.48 -1.08 -21.55
C ASN A 78 11.41 -0.67 -20.53
N ILE A 79 10.21 -0.41 -21.03
CA ILE A 79 9.06 0.05 -20.26
C ILE A 79 7.90 -0.83 -20.67
N ILE A 80 7.30 -1.52 -19.71
CA ILE A 80 6.03 -2.23 -19.86
C ILE A 80 5.01 -1.44 -19.06
N SER A 81 3.91 -1.05 -19.70
CA SER A 81 2.82 -0.34 -19.05
C SER A 81 1.47 -0.78 -19.63
N SER A 82 0.45 -0.72 -18.78
CA SER A 82 -0.96 -0.98 -19.11
C SER A 82 -1.84 -0.01 -18.31
N GLU A 83 -3.15 -0.11 -18.46
CA GLU A 83 -4.10 0.62 -17.62
C GLU A 83 -3.93 0.34 -16.12
N PHE A 84 -3.54 -0.89 -15.74
CA PHE A 84 -3.25 -1.22 -14.34
C PHE A 84 -2.00 -0.50 -13.83
N THR A 85 -1.05 -0.19 -14.72
CA THR A 85 0.10 0.66 -14.35
C THR A 85 -0.37 2.07 -13.97
N ASP A 86 -1.34 2.60 -14.72
CA ASP A 86 -1.93 3.92 -14.46
C ASP A 86 -2.77 3.92 -13.18
N TYR A 87 -3.58 2.88 -12.95
CA TYR A 87 -4.30 2.69 -11.69
C TYR A 87 -3.38 2.64 -10.47
N VAL A 88 -2.31 1.85 -10.56
CA VAL A 88 -1.37 1.73 -9.45
C VAL A 88 -0.57 3.01 -9.25
N ALA A 89 -0.22 3.73 -10.32
CA ALA A 89 0.38 5.07 -10.19
C ALA A 89 -0.55 6.03 -9.42
N ASP A 90 -1.84 5.96 -9.72
CA ASP A 90 -2.86 6.76 -9.06
C ASP A 90 -2.99 6.41 -7.57
N MET A 91 -3.10 5.11 -7.26
CA MET A 91 -3.14 4.56 -5.89
C MET A 91 -1.87 4.93 -5.09
N ASN A 92 -0.70 4.87 -5.71
CA ASN A 92 0.57 5.21 -5.10
C ASN A 92 0.62 6.69 -4.65
N VAL A 93 0.09 7.60 -5.48
CA VAL A 93 0.02 9.01 -5.13
C VAL A 93 -0.99 9.27 -4.02
N ILE A 94 -2.14 8.58 -4.02
CA ILE A 94 -3.13 8.68 -2.93
C ILE A 94 -2.49 8.26 -1.60
N LEU A 95 -1.85 7.10 -1.56
CA LEU A 95 -1.19 6.59 -0.35
C LEU A 95 -0.08 7.54 0.13
N SER A 96 0.76 8.01 -0.80
CA SER A 96 1.86 8.93 -0.49
C SER A 96 1.36 10.30 -0.01
N TYR A 97 0.26 10.79 -0.59
CA TYR A 97 -0.36 12.06 -0.20
C TYR A 97 -0.83 12.01 1.26
N PHE A 98 -1.57 10.97 1.65
CA PHE A 98 -2.06 10.87 3.01
C PHE A 98 -0.94 10.62 4.02
N LYS A 99 0.07 9.82 3.67
CA LYS A 99 1.27 9.66 4.50
C LYS A 99 1.94 11.01 4.81
N CYS A 100 2.05 11.89 3.81
CA CYS A 100 2.62 13.22 4.00
C CYS A 100 1.78 14.14 4.90
N LEU A 101 0.47 13.93 4.95
CA LEU A 101 -0.41 14.68 5.84
C LEU A 101 -0.30 14.21 7.28
N ASP A 102 -0.30 12.90 7.48
CA ASP A 102 -0.15 12.26 8.78
C ASP A 102 1.16 12.73 9.45
N ASP A 103 2.26 12.65 8.70
CA ASP A 103 3.55 13.19 9.11
C ASP A 103 3.55 14.72 9.41
N TRP A 104 2.66 15.49 8.78
CA TRP A 104 2.50 16.92 9.08
C TRP A 104 1.73 17.13 10.38
N HIS A 105 0.67 16.35 10.61
CA HIS A 105 -0.11 16.42 11.83
C HIS A 105 0.69 16.00 13.07
N ASP A 106 1.66 15.09 12.89
CA ASP A 106 2.43 14.53 14.00
C ASP A 106 3.79 15.24 14.21
N ASP A 107 4.58 15.47 13.15
CA ASP A 107 5.92 16.07 13.26
C ASP A 107 5.95 17.59 12.91
N ARG A 108 4.81 18.20 12.51
CA ARG A 108 4.74 19.57 11.95
C ARG A 108 5.77 19.84 10.85
N SER A 109 6.06 18.83 10.02
CA SER A 109 7.07 18.94 8.96
C SER A 109 6.56 19.78 7.77
N VAL A 110 6.91 21.08 7.75
CA VAL A 110 6.46 22.04 6.72
C VAL A 110 6.83 21.58 5.30
N LEU A 111 7.95 20.85 5.16
CA LEU A 111 8.39 20.27 3.90
C LEU A 111 7.43 19.18 3.39
N LYS A 112 6.94 18.32 4.28
CA LYS A 112 5.98 17.25 3.92
C LYS A 112 4.60 17.83 3.57
N LEU A 113 4.18 18.91 4.25
CA LEU A 113 2.98 19.67 3.86
C LEU A 113 3.14 20.35 2.49
N ALA A 114 4.30 20.93 2.20
CA ALA A 114 4.57 21.51 0.89
C ALA A 114 4.55 20.43 -0.20
N TYR A 115 5.10 19.24 0.08
CA TYR A 115 5.11 18.12 -0.84
C TYR A 115 3.70 17.54 -1.06
N SER A 116 2.86 17.43 -0.02
CA SER A 116 1.46 17.00 -0.19
C SER A 116 0.68 17.95 -1.10
N LYS A 117 0.88 19.27 -0.96
CA LYS A 117 0.31 20.28 -1.88
C LYS A 117 0.83 20.16 -3.31
N LEU A 118 2.07 19.69 -3.51
CA LEU A 118 2.62 19.41 -4.84
C LEU A 118 2.05 18.13 -5.46
N LEU A 119 1.76 17.10 -4.66
CA LEU A 119 1.09 15.87 -5.12
C LEU A 119 -0.35 16.14 -5.60
N LYS A 120 -1.04 17.12 -5.00
CA LYS A 120 -2.37 17.58 -5.46
C LYS A 120 -2.41 18.20 -6.86
N LYS A 121 -1.27 18.48 -7.51
CA LYS A 121 -1.26 19.10 -8.85
C LYS A 121 -1.44 18.10 -10.00
N GLY A 122 -1.46 16.79 -9.73
CA GLY A 122 -1.62 15.74 -10.74
C GLY A 122 -3.07 15.39 -11.10
N SER A 123 -3.27 14.39 -11.97
CA SER A 123 -4.58 13.98 -12.51
C SER A 123 -5.69 13.69 -11.46
N ILE A 124 -5.31 13.25 -10.25
CA ILE A 124 -6.27 12.92 -9.16
C ILE A 124 -6.46 14.10 -8.20
N GLY A 125 -5.76 15.22 -8.39
CA GLY A 125 -5.81 16.39 -7.50
C GLY A 125 -7.22 16.86 -7.17
N LYS A 126 -8.14 16.78 -8.15
CA LYS A 126 -9.57 17.11 -7.97
C LYS A 126 -10.27 16.18 -6.98
N ASN A 127 -9.98 14.88 -7.00
CA ASN A 127 -10.56 13.91 -6.07
C ASN A 127 -10.00 14.08 -4.63
N LEU A 128 -8.74 14.51 -4.48
CA LEU A 128 -8.10 14.77 -3.18
C LEU A 128 -8.56 16.09 -2.52
N ASN A 129 -9.10 17.04 -3.29
CA ASN A 129 -9.53 18.34 -2.76
C ASN A 129 -10.87 18.29 -2.02
N ASN A 130 -11.75 17.35 -2.36
CA ASN A 130 -13.10 17.26 -1.78
C ASN A 130 -13.14 16.66 -0.37
N VAL A 131 -12.10 15.91 0.04
CA VAL A 131 -12.09 15.19 1.33
C VAL A 131 -11.60 16.06 2.50
N HIS A 132 -10.83 17.11 2.24
CA HIS A 132 -10.35 18.02 3.30
C HIS A 132 -11.28 19.19 3.64
N ALA A 133 -12.33 19.42 2.85
CA ALA A 133 -13.28 20.50 3.17
C ALA A 133 -14.11 20.20 4.44
N THR A 134 -14.10 18.95 4.93
CA THR A 134 -14.90 18.50 6.08
C THR A 134 -14.12 18.36 7.38
N SER A 135 -12.78 18.46 7.37
CA SER A 135 -11.96 18.32 8.59
C SER A 135 -11.63 19.65 9.29
N ASP A 136 -11.95 20.80 8.69
CA ASP A 136 -11.63 22.14 9.22
C ASP A 136 -12.79 22.82 9.98
N SER A 137 -13.86 22.08 10.33
CA SER A 137 -15.02 22.68 11.01
C SER A 137 -15.55 21.84 12.17
N THR A 138 -14.76 21.68 13.24
CA THR A 138 -15.30 21.55 14.60
C THR A 138 -14.23 21.93 15.62
N ASP A 139 -14.22 23.21 16.01
CA ASP A 139 -13.74 23.65 17.31
C ASP A 139 -14.90 24.40 17.96
N ASP A 140 -15.65 23.70 18.82
CA ASP A 140 -16.15 24.28 20.07
C ASP A 140 -16.73 23.17 20.96
N GLY A 141 -16.29 23.18 22.21
CA GLY A 141 -16.42 22.06 23.13
C GLY A 141 -17.81 21.82 23.70
N SER A 142 -18.07 20.56 24.05
CA SER A 142 -18.63 20.22 25.36
C SER A 142 -18.40 18.73 25.64
N VAL A 143 -17.68 18.46 26.73
CA VAL A 143 -17.48 17.13 27.29
C VAL A 143 -18.71 16.79 28.11
N ALA A 144 -19.46 15.76 27.71
CA ALA A 144 -20.42 15.09 28.58
C ALA A 144 -20.09 13.60 28.61
N ALA A 145 -19.58 13.17 29.76
CA ALA A 145 -19.24 11.80 30.07
C ALA A 145 -20.49 10.92 30.09
N THR A 146 -20.41 9.71 29.51
CA THR A 146 -21.22 8.58 29.97
C THR A 146 -20.44 7.27 29.77
N GLN A 147 -20.35 6.51 30.85
CA GLN A 147 -19.66 5.22 30.99
C GLN A 147 -20.46 4.05 30.37
N PRO A 148 -19.85 2.85 30.23
CA PRO A 148 -20.25 1.83 29.25
C PRO A 148 -21.22 0.79 29.82
N SER A 149 -22.05 0.20 28.94
CA SER A 149 -22.82 -1.01 29.27
C SER A 149 -22.73 -2.05 28.16
N ALA A 150 -22.19 -3.21 28.57
CA ALA A 150 -22.56 -4.57 28.21
C ALA A 150 -22.47 -5.04 26.74
N VAL A 151 -21.52 -5.97 26.57
CA VAL A 151 -21.45 -7.13 25.68
C VAL A 151 -22.82 -7.68 25.25
N ASP A 152 -23.02 -7.88 23.94
CA ASP A 152 -23.85 -8.98 23.44
C ASP A 152 -23.32 -9.49 22.10
N ASP A 153 -23.53 -10.78 21.92
CA ASP A 153 -22.85 -11.74 21.06
C ASP A 153 -23.66 -11.99 19.77
N GLY A 154 -22.99 -12.33 18.66
CA GLY A 154 -23.61 -13.06 17.55
C GLY A 154 -24.32 -12.29 16.41
N SER A 155 -23.93 -12.68 15.19
CA SER A 155 -24.58 -12.49 13.87
C SER A 155 -24.26 -11.22 13.08
N VAL A 156 -23.27 -11.33 12.19
CA VAL A 156 -23.08 -10.38 11.09
C VAL A 156 -23.97 -10.83 9.93
N ALA A 157 -25.21 -10.34 9.91
CA ALA A 157 -26.06 -10.42 8.75
C ALA A 157 -25.52 -9.47 7.66
N ALA A 158 -25.45 -9.97 6.43
CA ALA A 158 -25.06 -9.22 5.25
C ALA A 158 -26.09 -8.11 4.96
N THR A 159 -25.73 -6.87 5.26
CA THR A 159 -26.50 -5.69 4.83
C THR A 159 -25.98 -5.24 3.47
N GLN A 160 -26.77 -5.51 2.43
CA GLN A 160 -26.62 -4.91 1.10
C GLN A 160 -26.72 -3.38 1.21
N PRO A 161 -25.80 -2.59 0.62
CA PRO A 161 -25.99 -1.15 0.53
C PRO A 161 -27.00 -0.82 -0.58
N ASN A 162 -27.95 0.04 -0.22
CA ASN A 162 -28.91 0.66 -1.11
C ASN A 162 -28.24 1.30 -2.34
N SER A 163 -28.91 1.14 -3.47
CA SER A 163 -28.57 1.76 -4.76
C SER A 163 -28.79 3.28 -4.71
N ASP A 164 -27.74 4.03 -4.39
CA ASP A 164 -27.71 5.47 -4.62
C ASP A 164 -27.09 5.79 -5.99
N SER A 165 -27.83 6.61 -6.74
CA SER A 165 -27.60 7.03 -8.11
C SER A 165 -26.36 7.91 -8.26
N ASN A 166 -25.19 7.32 -8.52
CA ASN A 166 -24.08 7.90 -9.31
C ASN A 166 -22.89 6.94 -9.53
N ASN A 167 -23.08 5.63 -9.37
CA ASN A 167 -21.99 4.66 -9.53
C ASN A 167 -21.79 4.33 -11.02
N GLN A 168 -20.94 5.11 -11.70
CA GLN A 168 -20.37 4.64 -12.98
C GLN A 168 -19.57 3.37 -12.69
N ASN A 169 -19.83 2.28 -13.42
CA ASN A 169 -19.07 1.05 -13.27
C ASN A 169 -17.58 1.35 -13.37
N SER A 170 -16.79 0.89 -12.39
CA SER A 170 -15.35 1.12 -12.37
C SER A 170 -14.60 0.45 -13.53
N TYR A 171 -15.28 -0.48 -14.20
CA TYR A 171 -14.78 -1.23 -15.33
C TYR A 171 -15.83 -1.44 -16.43
N PHE A 172 -15.36 -1.81 -17.60
CA PHE A 172 -16.15 -2.36 -18.70
C PHE A 172 -15.43 -3.56 -19.32
N THR A 173 -16.17 -4.38 -20.05
CA THR A 173 -15.61 -5.50 -20.80
C THR A 173 -15.59 -5.14 -22.28
N ASP A 174 -14.48 -5.40 -22.96
CA ASP A 174 -14.41 -5.23 -24.41
C ASP A 174 -15.05 -6.40 -25.18
N ASP A 175 -15.11 -6.28 -26.51
CA ASP A 175 -15.70 -7.31 -27.38
C ASP A 175 -14.97 -8.66 -27.31
N SER A 176 -13.74 -8.70 -26.78
CA SER A 176 -12.94 -9.90 -26.59
C SER A 176 -13.05 -10.51 -25.19
N GLY A 177 -13.81 -9.89 -24.29
CA GLY A 177 -14.01 -10.36 -22.92
C GLY A 177 -12.98 -9.84 -21.91
N HIS A 178 -12.06 -8.95 -22.30
CA HIS A 178 -11.07 -8.39 -21.39
C HIS A 178 -11.66 -7.25 -20.56
N LEU A 179 -11.23 -7.16 -19.30
CA LEU A 179 -11.71 -6.19 -18.33
C LEU A 179 -10.83 -4.94 -18.36
N HIS A 180 -11.44 -3.78 -18.59
CA HIS A 180 -10.77 -2.48 -18.69
C HIS A 180 -11.24 -1.52 -17.61
N ILE A 181 -10.36 -0.64 -17.15
CA ILE A 181 -10.69 0.45 -16.22
C ILE A 181 -11.44 1.54 -16.98
N SER A 182 -12.61 1.94 -16.47
CA SER A 182 -13.38 3.03 -17.04
C SER A 182 -12.56 4.34 -17.02
N PRO A 183 -12.36 5.04 -18.16
CA PRO A 183 -11.50 6.24 -18.22
C PRO A 183 -11.95 7.38 -17.31
N ASP A 184 -13.25 7.45 -17.01
CA ASP A 184 -13.86 8.46 -16.15
C ASP A 184 -14.03 7.99 -14.69
N TYR A 185 -13.47 6.83 -14.33
CA TYR A 185 -13.66 6.26 -12.99
C TYR A 185 -13.13 7.20 -11.91
N SER A 186 -14.03 7.59 -11.00
CA SER A 186 -13.68 8.39 -9.84
C SER A 186 -13.23 7.50 -8.68
N TYR A 187 -12.03 7.76 -8.17
CA TYR A 187 -11.53 7.11 -6.95
C TYR A 187 -12.12 7.68 -5.66
N LYS A 188 -13.17 8.52 -5.72
CA LYS A 188 -13.74 9.21 -4.55
C LYS A 188 -14.00 8.26 -3.38
N ASN A 189 -14.74 7.17 -3.61
CA ASN A 189 -15.09 6.22 -2.56
C ASN A 189 -13.84 5.53 -1.96
N LYS A 190 -12.83 5.20 -2.79
CA LYS A 190 -11.56 4.64 -2.32
C LYS A 190 -10.81 5.66 -1.45
N ILE A 191 -10.73 6.91 -1.89
CA ILE A 191 -10.03 7.98 -1.17
C ILE A 191 -10.72 8.25 0.18
N GLU A 192 -12.05 8.33 0.21
CA GLU A 192 -12.82 8.51 1.45
C GLU A 192 -12.58 7.35 2.43
N ALA A 193 -12.64 6.10 1.96
CA ALA A 193 -12.37 4.94 2.79
C ALA A 193 -10.92 4.89 3.31
N ILE A 194 -9.93 5.19 2.46
CA ILE A 194 -8.52 5.25 2.86
C ILE A 194 -8.29 6.38 3.88
N SER A 195 -8.86 7.56 3.65
CA SER A 195 -8.75 8.70 4.58
C SER A 195 -9.29 8.32 5.95
N SER A 196 -10.50 7.75 6.02
CA SER A 196 -11.11 7.35 7.28
C SER A 196 -10.26 6.31 8.04
N LEU A 197 -9.65 5.36 7.34
CA LEU A 197 -8.78 4.35 7.96
C LEU A 197 -7.47 4.94 8.47
N LEU A 198 -6.91 5.94 7.76
CA LEU A 198 -5.71 6.65 8.21
C LEU A 198 -6.00 7.55 9.41
N ASP A 199 -7.14 8.23 9.43
CA ASP A 199 -7.58 9.02 10.58
C ASP A 199 -7.79 8.12 11.82
N GLU A 200 -8.38 6.93 11.64
CA GLU A 200 -8.49 5.95 12.72
C GLU A 200 -7.12 5.45 13.17
N LEU A 201 -6.21 5.13 12.24
CA LEU A 201 -4.85 4.69 12.55
C LEU A 201 -4.12 5.74 13.40
N GLY A 202 -4.03 6.99 12.94
CA GLY A 202 -3.39 8.07 13.69
C GLY A 202 -4.06 8.35 15.05
N THR A 203 -5.38 8.12 15.17
CA THR A 203 -6.08 8.19 16.47
C THR A 203 -5.61 7.09 17.42
N ARG A 204 -5.48 5.84 16.96
CA ARG A 204 -4.96 4.72 17.77
C ARG A 204 -3.52 4.96 18.22
N GLU A 205 -2.68 5.50 17.33
CA GLU A 205 -1.29 5.82 17.64
C GLU A 205 -1.20 6.91 18.72
N LYS A 206 -2.02 7.96 18.65
CA LYS A 206 -2.13 9.01 19.69
C LYS A 206 -2.65 8.48 21.04
N MET A 207 -3.48 7.44 21.01
CA MET A 207 -3.95 6.73 22.21
C MET A 207 -2.91 5.76 22.77
N ASN A 208 -1.72 5.66 22.15
CA ASN A 208 -0.69 4.67 22.48
C ASN A 208 -1.21 3.23 22.44
N GLU A 209 -1.96 2.89 21.40
CA GLU A 209 -2.41 1.52 21.15
C GLU A 209 -1.21 0.55 21.18
N THR A 210 -1.35 -0.55 21.92
CA THR A 210 -0.28 -1.55 22.09
C THR A 210 -0.58 -2.85 21.36
N ASN A 211 -1.82 -3.02 20.89
CA ASN A 211 -2.21 -4.18 20.12
C ASN A 211 -1.79 -4.03 18.65
N VAL A 212 -0.76 -4.79 18.26
CA VAL A 212 -0.22 -4.86 16.91
C VAL A 212 -1.29 -5.19 15.87
N ASP A 213 -2.21 -6.10 16.17
CA ASP A 213 -3.25 -6.51 15.22
C ASP A 213 -4.23 -5.39 14.89
N VAL A 214 -4.46 -4.46 15.82
CA VAL A 214 -5.33 -3.30 15.61
C VAL A 214 -4.70 -2.35 14.58
N VAL A 215 -3.49 -1.86 14.86
CA VAL A 215 -2.82 -0.88 14.00
C VAL A 215 -2.38 -1.48 12.67
N ALA A 216 -1.80 -2.67 12.68
CA ALA A 216 -1.46 -3.38 11.46
C ALA A 216 -2.71 -3.73 10.66
N GLY A 217 -3.82 -4.08 11.31
CA GLY A 217 -5.09 -4.39 10.66
C GLY A 217 -5.71 -3.18 9.95
N LEU A 218 -5.62 -1.98 10.52
CA LEU A 218 -6.04 -0.74 9.86
C LEU A 218 -5.22 -0.49 8.59
N PHE A 219 -3.89 -0.61 8.69
CA PHE A 219 -3.02 -0.48 7.52
C PHE A 219 -3.25 -1.59 6.48
N GLY A 220 -3.53 -2.81 6.92
CA GLY A 220 -3.98 -3.92 6.07
C GLY A 220 -5.23 -3.57 5.27
N LYS A 221 -6.26 -3.00 5.91
CA LYS A 221 -7.49 -2.57 5.21
C LYS A 221 -7.22 -1.51 4.14
N ILE A 222 -6.28 -0.59 4.39
CA ILE A 222 -5.85 0.39 3.38
C ILE A 222 -5.27 -0.34 2.17
N MET A 223 -4.31 -1.23 2.39
CA MET A 223 -3.68 -2.01 1.31
C MET A 223 -4.69 -2.89 0.56
N GLN A 224 -5.66 -3.48 1.25
CA GLN A 224 -6.78 -4.21 0.64
C GLN A 224 -7.55 -3.33 -0.36
N ILE A 225 -7.84 -2.06 -0.03
CA ILE A 225 -8.55 -1.15 -0.94
C ILE A 225 -7.72 -0.84 -2.20
N LEU A 226 -6.39 -0.71 -2.05
CA LEU A 226 -5.47 -0.43 -3.14
C LEU A 226 -5.28 -1.64 -4.07
N PHE A 227 -5.37 -2.86 -3.54
CA PHE A 227 -5.15 -4.10 -4.28
C PHE A 227 -6.33 -4.50 -5.17
N VAL A 228 -7.52 -3.97 -4.90
CA VAL A 228 -8.77 -4.37 -5.57
C VAL A 228 -9.19 -3.27 -6.55
N PRO A 229 -8.78 -3.32 -7.84
CA PRO A 229 -9.22 -2.33 -8.82
C PRO A 229 -10.73 -2.41 -9.09
N PHE A 230 -11.28 -3.63 -9.04
CA PHE A 230 -12.65 -3.94 -9.45
C PHE A 230 -13.35 -4.81 -8.41
N ASP A 231 -14.68 -4.69 -8.34
CA ASP A 231 -15.52 -5.65 -7.62
C ASP A 231 -15.91 -6.79 -8.57
N ASP A 232 -14.97 -7.70 -8.79
CA ASP A 232 -15.10 -8.87 -9.67
C ASP A 232 -14.83 -10.18 -8.91
N ILE A 233 -14.67 -11.28 -9.64
CA ILE A 233 -14.42 -12.60 -9.05
C ILE A 233 -13.08 -12.69 -8.28
N TYR A 234 -12.10 -11.83 -8.60
CA TYR A 234 -10.79 -11.82 -7.97
C TYR A 234 -10.70 -10.86 -6.78
N ALA A 235 -11.65 -9.94 -6.64
CA ALA A 235 -11.70 -8.93 -5.57
C ALA A 235 -11.48 -9.51 -4.18
N LYS A 236 -12.08 -10.67 -3.87
CA LYS A 236 -11.90 -11.34 -2.57
C LYS A 236 -10.46 -11.84 -2.37
N GLY A 237 -9.86 -12.45 -3.40
CA GLY A 237 -8.49 -12.95 -3.34
C GLY A 237 -7.46 -11.83 -3.26
N LEU A 238 -7.57 -10.84 -4.14
CA LEU A 238 -6.75 -9.62 -4.12
C LEU A 238 -6.89 -8.86 -2.81
N GLY A 239 -8.11 -8.76 -2.28
CA GLY A 239 -8.37 -8.08 -1.01
C GLY A 239 -7.72 -8.78 0.18
N ARG A 240 -7.82 -10.11 0.27
CA ARG A 240 -7.14 -10.90 1.31
C ARG A 240 -5.63 -10.73 1.21
N MET A 241 -5.08 -10.81 0.00
CA MET A 241 -3.65 -10.64 -0.25
C MET A 241 -3.17 -9.24 0.17
N GLY A 242 -3.88 -8.18 -0.25
CA GLY A 242 -3.57 -6.80 0.14
C GLY A 242 -3.65 -6.58 1.66
N PHE A 243 -4.65 -7.17 2.33
CA PHE A 243 -4.81 -7.07 3.78
C PHE A 243 -3.60 -7.62 4.54
N TYR A 244 -3.21 -8.86 4.26
CA TYR A 244 -2.12 -9.52 4.97
C TYR A 244 -0.74 -8.96 4.57
N LEU A 245 -0.54 -8.60 3.30
CA LEU A 245 0.69 -7.93 2.89
C LEU A 245 0.82 -6.55 3.56
N GLY A 246 -0.29 -5.82 3.71
CA GLY A 246 -0.30 -4.57 4.46
C GLY A 246 0.08 -4.78 5.92
N LYS A 247 -0.51 -5.77 6.61
CA LYS A 247 -0.11 -6.12 7.98
C LYS A 247 1.39 -6.42 8.08
N PHE A 248 1.93 -7.21 7.15
CA PHE A 248 3.36 -7.51 7.08
C PHE A 248 4.19 -6.23 6.95
N ILE A 249 3.83 -5.33 6.03
CA ILE A 249 4.54 -4.06 5.81
C ILE A 249 4.53 -3.20 7.07
N TYR A 250 3.39 -3.04 7.75
CA TYR A 250 3.30 -2.25 8.98
C TYR A 250 4.17 -2.83 10.10
N ILE A 251 4.09 -4.15 10.31
CA ILE A 251 4.86 -4.84 11.36
C ILE A 251 6.37 -4.72 11.08
N MET A 252 6.79 -4.88 9.82
CA MET A 252 8.19 -4.72 9.44
C MET A 252 8.66 -3.27 9.64
N ASP A 253 7.85 -2.27 9.30
CA ASP A 253 8.12 -0.84 9.53
C ASP A 253 8.39 -0.58 11.02
N ALA A 254 7.44 -0.99 11.86
CA ALA A 254 7.54 -0.82 13.31
C ALA A 254 8.76 -1.55 13.89
N PHE A 255 9.07 -2.76 13.41
CA PHE A 255 10.23 -3.54 13.86
C PHE A 255 11.57 -2.90 13.46
N ASP A 256 11.68 -2.39 12.24
CA ASP A 256 12.90 -1.74 11.77
C ASP A 256 13.17 -0.43 12.52
N ASP A 257 12.12 0.35 12.81
CA ASP A 257 12.23 1.71 13.35
C ASP A 257 12.16 1.79 14.90
N VAL A 258 11.77 0.72 15.62
CA VAL A 258 11.48 0.78 17.07
C VAL A 258 12.57 1.39 17.92
N GLU A 259 13.85 1.08 17.66
CA GLU A 259 14.96 1.64 18.43
C GLU A 259 15.10 3.15 18.21
N GLU A 260 14.88 3.63 16.98
CA GLU A 260 14.99 5.03 16.61
C GLU A 260 13.77 5.82 17.13
N ASP A 261 12.58 5.22 17.05
CA ASP A 261 11.34 5.82 17.53
C ASP A 261 11.37 6.02 19.04
N VAL A 262 11.78 5.01 19.80
CA VAL A 262 11.91 5.12 21.27
C VAL A 262 12.94 6.19 21.64
N LYS A 263 14.09 6.26 20.94
CA LYS A 263 15.11 7.31 21.18
C LYS A 263 14.57 8.72 20.91
N LYS A 264 13.66 8.88 19.95
CA LYS A 264 13.06 10.17 19.58
C LYS A 264 11.76 10.48 20.33
N GLY A 265 11.26 9.56 21.16
CA GLY A 265 9.97 9.68 21.82
C GLY A 265 8.78 9.65 20.87
N ARG A 266 8.93 9.00 19.69
CA ARG A 266 7.84 8.78 18.74
C ARG A 266 7.06 7.51 19.11
N TYR A 267 5.80 7.46 18.69
CA TYR A 267 5.00 6.25 18.83
C TYR A 267 5.63 5.09 18.04
N ASN A 268 5.65 3.92 18.67
CA ASN A 268 5.91 2.64 18.02
C ASN A 268 5.20 1.56 18.81
N VAL A 269 4.46 0.68 18.13
CA VAL A 269 3.64 -0.36 18.77
C VAL A 269 4.47 -1.35 19.60
N PHE A 270 5.76 -1.51 19.30
CA PHE A 270 6.67 -2.39 20.02
C PHE A 270 7.45 -1.72 21.16
N SER A 271 7.20 -0.43 21.42
CA SER A 271 7.93 0.35 22.43
C SER A 271 8.00 -0.29 23.83
N ASN A 272 6.99 -1.08 24.21
CA ASN A 272 6.92 -1.72 25.54
C ASN A 272 7.57 -3.11 25.61
N CYS A 273 7.93 -3.73 24.48
CA CYS A 273 8.43 -5.11 24.44
C CYS A 273 9.71 -5.31 23.60
N TYR A 274 10.23 -4.27 22.93
CA TYR A 274 11.38 -4.40 22.03
C TYR A 274 12.70 -4.82 22.73
N THR A 275 12.77 -4.69 24.05
CA THR A 275 13.91 -5.15 24.87
C THR A 275 13.78 -6.58 25.36
N ASP A 276 12.63 -7.24 25.14
CA ASP A 276 12.40 -8.58 25.64
C ASP A 276 13.32 -9.58 24.92
N PRO A 277 13.88 -10.58 25.63
CA PRO A 277 14.79 -11.56 25.04
C PRO A 277 14.22 -12.29 23.81
N ASP A 278 12.91 -12.52 23.82
CA ASP A 278 12.19 -13.24 22.77
C ASP A 278 11.52 -12.31 21.74
N PHE A 279 11.76 -11.00 21.80
CA PHE A 279 11.11 -10.01 20.93
C PHE A 279 11.27 -10.31 19.43
N GLU A 280 12.51 -10.54 18.98
CA GLU A 280 12.79 -10.82 17.57
C GLU A 280 12.10 -12.10 17.08
N THR A 281 11.99 -13.11 17.95
CA THR A 281 11.30 -14.37 17.66
C THR A 281 9.80 -14.13 17.50
N HIS A 282 9.17 -13.40 18.44
CA HIS A 282 7.75 -13.07 18.35
C HIS A 282 7.41 -12.26 17.10
N VAL A 283 8.24 -11.27 16.74
CA VAL A 283 8.05 -10.50 15.50
C VAL A 283 8.18 -11.39 14.27
N LYS A 284 9.15 -12.30 14.24
CA LYS A 284 9.31 -13.26 13.15
C LYS A 284 8.09 -14.13 12.97
N ASP A 285 7.50 -14.63 14.06
CA ASP A 285 6.31 -15.47 14.01
C ASP A 285 5.12 -14.69 13.45
N MET A 286 4.90 -13.45 13.90
CA MET A 286 3.87 -12.57 13.34
C MET A 286 4.07 -12.32 11.85
N LEU A 287 5.27 -11.94 11.42
CA LEU A 287 5.59 -11.72 10.00
C LEU A 287 5.37 -13.00 9.18
N THR A 288 5.74 -14.16 9.72
CA THR A 288 5.57 -15.46 9.06
C THR A 288 4.09 -15.78 8.87
N MET A 289 3.26 -15.56 9.89
CA MET A 289 1.81 -15.73 9.80
C MET A 289 1.20 -14.80 8.73
N MET A 290 1.59 -13.52 8.71
CA MET A 290 1.06 -12.58 7.71
C MET A 290 1.47 -12.97 6.29
N MET A 291 2.74 -13.37 6.09
CA MET A 291 3.22 -13.76 4.77
C MET A 291 2.66 -15.10 4.31
N ALA A 292 2.39 -16.03 5.22
CA ALA A 292 1.73 -17.30 4.91
C ALA A 292 0.30 -17.06 4.38
N GLU A 293 -0.49 -16.22 5.04
CA GLU A 293 -1.84 -15.87 4.62
C GLU A 293 -1.87 -15.08 3.31
N CYS A 294 -0.91 -14.16 3.12
CA CYS A 294 -0.72 -13.44 1.86
C CYS A 294 -0.40 -14.41 0.70
N SER A 295 0.51 -15.36 0.95
CA SER A 295 0.95 -16.35 -0.02
C SER A 295 -0.14 -17.36 -0.38
N ASP A 296 -0.94 -17.80 0.59
CA ASP A 296 -2.12 -18.65 0.36
C ASP A 296 -3.13 -17.95 -0.56
N ALA A 297 -3.41 -16.67 -0.29
CA ALA A 297 -4.29 -15.88 -1.14
C ALA A 297 -3.74 -15.72 -2.57
N PHE A 298 -2.43 -15.52 -2.73
CA PHE A 298 -1.78 -15.43 -4.02
C PHE A 298 -1.87 -16.73 -4.83
N GLU A 299 -1.58 -17.89 -4.23
CA GLU A 299 -1.59 -19.17 -4.94
C GLU A 299 -3.00 -19.63 -5.36
N MET A 300 -4.06 -19.01 -4.81
CA MET A 300 -5.44 -19.22 -5.24
C MET A 300 -5.84 -18.35 -6.45
N LEU A 301 -5.03 -17.37 -6.84
CA LEU A 301 -5.28 -16.53 -8.01
C LEU A 301 -4.70 -17.18 -9.28
N PRO A 302 -5.39 -17.12 -10.43
CA PRO A 302 -4.89 -17.67 -11.69
C PRO A 302 -3.84 -16.75 -12.35
N ALA A 303 -2.91 -16.20 -11.59
CA ALA A 303 -1.84 -15.32 -12.10
C ALA A 303 -0.68 -16.16 -12.65
N VAL A 304 -0.80 -16.61 -13.90
CA VAL A 304 0.19 -17.49 -14.55
C VAL A 304 1.38 -16.71 -15.09
N ASP A 305 1.13 -15.57 -15.72
CA ASP A 305 2.20 -14.71 -16.25
C ASP A 305 3.04 -14.15 -15.10
N ASN A 306 4.36 -14.03 -15.32
CA ASN A 306 5.31 -13.53 -14.33
C ASN A 306 5.25 -14.19 -12.93
N ALA A 307 4.62 -15.36 -12.76
CA ALA A 307 4.46 -16.02 -11.47
C ALA A 307 5.79 -16.28 -10.76
N ASP A 308 6.85 -16.58 -11.50
CA ASP A 308 8.21 -16.76 -10.95
C ASP A 308 8.73 -15.48 -10.27
N ILE A 309 8.44 -14.29 -10.83
CA ILE A 309 8.82 -13.00 -10.25
C ILE A 309 8.01 -12.74 -8.97
N LEU A 310 6.70 -12.98 -9.02
CA LEU A 310 5.80 -12.78 -7.88
C LEU A 310 6.15 -13.72 -6.72
N ARG A 311 6.39 -15.00 -6.99
CA ARG A 311 6.87 -15.99 -6.00
C ARG A 311 8.23 -15.63 -5.43
N ASN A 312 9.17 -15.17 -6.27
CA ASN A 312 10.46 -14.72 -5.77
C ASN A 312 10.29 -13.60 -4.73
N ILE A 313 9.45 -12.62 -5.02
CA ILE A 313 9.18 -11.51 -4.10
C ILE A 313 8.55 -12.04 -2.81
N LEU A 314 7.45 -12.79 -2.90
CA LEU A 314 6.67 -13.24 -1.73
C LEU A 314 7.40 -14.25 -0.84
N TYR A 315 8.18 -15.15 -1.43
CA TYR A 315 8.78 -16.28 -0.68
C TYR A 315 10.19 -16.00 -0.18
N SER A 316 10.87 -15.03 -0.77
CA SER A 316 12.30 -14.82 -0.55
C SER A 316 12.62 -13.33 -0.43
N GLY A 317 12.16 -12.54 -1.40
CA GLY A 317 12.43 -11.12 -1.50
C GLY A 317 12.02 -10.26 -0.30
N VAL A 318 10.82 -10.50 0.24
CA VAL A 318 10.27 -9.80 1.43
C VAL A 318 11.08 -10.00 2.71
N TRP A 319 11.85 -11.09 2.81
CA TRP A 319 12.64 -11.42 4.01
C TRP A 319 13.99 -10.71 4.08
N ASN A 320 14.48 -10.17 2.96
CA ASN A 320 15.77 -9.48 2.87
C ASN A 320 15.93 -8.33 3.89
N SER A 321 14.84 -7.62 4.20
CA SER A 321 14.89 -6.51 5.15
C SER A 321 14.98 -6.99 6.60
N TYR A 322 14.20 -8.00 6.96
CA TYR A 322 14.27 -8.65 8.26
C TYR A 322 15.65 -9.23 8.52
N GLU A 323 16.19 -10.01 7.58
CA GLU A 323 17.51 -10.65 7.71
C GLU A 323 18.64 -9.62 7.88
N ARG A 324 18.58 -8.52 7.13
CA ARG A 324 19.51 -7.40 7.26
C ARG A 324 19.42 -6.75 8.64
N ARG A 325 18.22 -6.56 9.18
CA ARG A 325 17.99 -5.97 10.51
C ARG A 325 18.54 -6.87 11.62
N VAL A 326 18.24 -8.16 11.58
CA VAL A 326 18.75 -9.16 12.55
C VAL A 326 20.27 -9.27 12.49
N SER A 327 20.85 -9.27 11.29
CA SER A 327 22.32 -9.34 11.13
C SER A 327 23.02 -8.14 11.78
N LYS A 328 22.48 -6.93 11.62
CA LYS A 328 23.01 -5.72 12.30
C LYS A 328 22.96 -5.84 13.82
N ASN A 329 21.93 -6.47 14.38
CA ASN A 329 21.82 -6.67 15.83
C ASN A 329 22.85 -7.64 16.37
N LEU A 330 23.22 -8.65 15.60
CA LEU A 330 24.29 -9.58 15.96
C LEU A 330 25.67 -8.91 15.90
N GLU A 331 25.91 -8.04 14.93
CA GLU A 331 27.19 -7.30 14.80
C GLU A 331 27.39 -6.24 15.90
N ASN A 332 26.30 -5.71 16.46
CA ASN A 332 26.33 -4.67 17.50
C ASN A 332 26.35 -5.22 18.96
N LYS A 333 26.26 -6.54 19.15
CA LYS A 333 26.31 -7.23 20.46
C LYS A 333 27.72 -7.68 20.81
#